data_AF-A0AAJ2QEV1-F1
#
_entry.id   AF-A0AAJ2QEV1-F1
#
_cell.length_a   1.000
_cell.length_b   1.000
_cell.length_c   1.000
_cell.angle_alpha   90.00
_cell.angle_beta   90.00
_cell.angle_gamma   90.00
#
_symmetry.space_group_name_H-M   'P 1'
#
loop_
_entity.id
_entity.type
_entity.pdbx_description
1 polymer ?
#
loop_
_entity_poly.entity_id
_entity_poly.type
_entity_poly.pdbx_seq_one_letter_code
_entity_poly.pdbx_strand_id
1 'polypeptide(L)' 'MEQHRPRLEEMLRTHGPGSMPASHGRYALIEQPETLVIVERMENAPFLLRGQWEKELETVFLDNLEFVWGPRTRLVR' A
#
# COMPACT_ATOMS: atom_id res chain seq x y z
N MET A 1 -3.82 -1.86 14.78
CA MET A 1 -2.36 -1.81 14.49
C MET A 1 -1.66 -3.10 14.87
N GLU A 2 -1.69 -3.54 16.13
CA GLU A 2 -0.98 -4.76 16.57
C GLU A 2 -1.35 -6.03 15.78
N GLN A 3 -2.63 -6.22 15.46
CA GLN A 3 -3.12 -7.36 14.66
C GLN A 3 -2.54 -7.42 13.24
N HIS A 4 -2.09 -6.29 12.68
CA HIS A 4 -1.55 -6.20 11.33
C HIS A 4 -0.02 -6.20 11.31
N ARG A 5 0.64 -6.17 12.48
CA ARG A 5 2.10 -6.14 12.60
C ARG A 5 2.78 -7.26 11.80
N PRO A 6 2.39 -8.54 11.90
CA PRO A 6 3.07 -9.60 11.14
C PRO A 6 3.00 -9.40 9.62
N ARG A 7 1.86 -8.89 9.12
CA ARG A 7 1.66 -8.63 7.69
C ARG A 7 2.43 -7.40 7.21
N LEU A 8 2.57 -6.37 8.06
CA LEU A 8 3.40 -5.19 7.79
C LEU A 8 4.89 -5.56 7.75
N GLU A 9 5.35 -6.37 8.69
CA GLU A 9 6.72 -6.89 8.72
C GLU A 9 7.04 -7.70 7.46
N GLU A 10 6.11 -8.55 7.03
CA GLU A 10 6.25 -9.33 5.80
C GLU A 10 6.31 -8.45 4.54
N MET A 11 5.44 -7.44 4.45
CA MET A 11 5.44 -6.47 3.36
C MET A 11 6.78 -5.72 3.28
N LEU A 12 7.29 -5.23 4.42
CA LEU A 12 8.57 -4.52 4.46
C LEU A 12 9.75 -5.43 4.14
N ARG A 13 9.71 -6.70 4.57
CA ARG A 13 10.75 -7.69 4.26
C ARG A 13 10.84 -8.01 2.77
N THR A 14 9.70 -8.04 2.08
CA THR A 14 9.60 -8.50 0.68
C THR A 14 9.67 -7.36 -0.34
N HIS A 15 9.17 -6.18 0.02
CA HIS A 15 9.02 -5.03 -0.88
C HIS A 15 9.52 -3.69 -0.30
N GLY A 16 10.01 -3.69 0.94
CA GLY A 16 10.58 -2.50 1.56
C GLY A 16 12.04 -2.24 1.16
N PRO A 17 12.71 -1.28 1.83
CA PRO A 17 14.07 -0.86 1.50
C PRO A 17 15.07 -2.02 1.47
N GLY A 18 15.87 -2.07 0.39
CA GLY A 18 16.87 -3.13 0.18
C GLY A 18 16.32 -4.42 -0.43
N SER A 19 15.01 -4.52 -0.66
CA SER A 19 14.42 -5.61 -1.43
C SER A 19 14.73 -5.48 -2.94
N MET A 20 14.79 -6.61 -3.65
CA MET A 20 14.96 -6.64 -5.11
C MET A 20 13.86 -5.87 -5.88
N PRO A 21 12.59 -5.86 -5.45
CA PRO A 21 11.56 -5.04 -6.06
C PRO A 21 11.80 -3.53 -5.89
N ALA A 22 12.27 -3.11 -4.72
CA ALA A 22 12.50 -1.70 -4.38
C ALA A 22 13.68 -1.07 -5.14
N SER A 23 14.70 -1.86 -5.49
CA SER A 23 15.89 -1.37 -6.22
C SER A 23 15.59 -0.82 -7.63
N HIS A 24 14.39 -1.08 -8.16
CA HIS A 24 13.94 -0.59 -9.45
C HIS A 24 13.00 0.63 -9.35
N GLY A 25 12.88 1.25 -8.18
CA GLY A 25 11.96 2.37 -7.92
C GLY A 25 10.47 1.98 -7.92
N ARG A 26 10.16 0.69 -8.15
CA ARG A 26 8.83 0.13 -7.91
C ARG A 26 8.61 0.05 -6.40
N TYR A 27 7.39 0.32 -5.96
CA TYR A 27 7.03 0.34 -4.53
C TYR A 27 7.65 1.48 -3.72
N ALA A 28 8.03 2.60 -4.35
CA ALA A 28 8.61 3.77 -3.66
C ALA A 28 7.80 4.22 -2.42
N LEU A 29 6.46 4.11 -2.46
CA LEU A 29 5.62 4.39 -1.31
C LEU A 29 5.90 3.48 -0.11
N ILE A 30 6.16 2.19 -0.31
CA ILE A 30 6.39 1.20 0.76
C ILE A 30 7.63 1.59 1.59
N GLU A 31 8.58 2.29 0.99
CA GLU A 31 9.76 2.82 1.66
C GLU A 31 9.48 4.09 2.48
N GLN A 32 8.32 4.72 2.28
CA GLN A 32 7.93 5.96 2.96
C GLN A 32 7.14 5.67 4.25
N PRO A 33 7.30 6.49 5.31
CA PRO A 33 6.52 6.35 6.54
C PRO A 33 5.01 6.47 6.31
N GLU A 34 4.59 7.20 5.27
CA GLU A 34 3.19 7.40 4.87
C GLU A 34 2.49 6.08 4.53
N THR A 35 3.23 5.02 4.16
CA THR A 35 2.64 3.70 3.88
C THR A 35 1.80 3.17 5.02
N LEU A 36 2.18 3.43 6.28
CA LEU A 36 1.38 2.99 7.43
C LEU A 36 -0.02 3.62 7.43
N VAL A 37 -0.09 4.92 7.19
CA VAL A 37 -1.36 5.66 7.16
C VAL A 37 -2.21 5.22 5.96
N ILE A 38 -1.59 4.97 4.82
CA ILE A 38 -2.30 4.52 3.62
C ILE A 38 -2.87 3.11 3.86
N VAL A 39 -2.08 2.18 4.40
CA VAL A 39 -2.54 0.82 4.73
C VAL A 39 -3.68 0.85 5.76
N GLU A 40 -3.59 1.70 6.78
CA GLU A 40 -4.69 1.88 7.74
C GLU A 40 -5.97 2.35 7.06
N ARG A 41 -5.87 3.33 6.15
CA ARG A 41 -7.03 3.83 5.40
C ARG A 41 -7.55 2.79 4.40
N MET A 42 -6.70 1.96 3.83
CA MET A 42 -7.13 0.84 2.98
C MET A 42 -7.99 -0.17 3.74
N GLU A 43 -7.66 -0.47 5.00
CA GLU A 43 -8.47 -1.40 5.81
C GLU A 43 -9.76 -0.76 6.34
N ASN A 44 -9.75 0.54 6.67
CA ASN A 44 -10.87 1.17 7.38
C ASN A 44 -11.80 2.02 6.49
N ALA A 45 -11.29 2.61 5.41
CA ALA A 45 -12.05 3.49 4.53
C ALA A 45 -11.66 3.35 3.03
N PRO A 46 -11.63 2.12 2.48
CA PRO A 46 -11.01 1.83 1.18
C PRO A 46 -11.56 2.65 0.00
N PHE A 47 -12.88 2.81 -0.09
CA PHE A 47 -13.51 3.52 -1.22
C PHE A 47 -13.38 5.04 -1.10
N LEU A 48 -13.36 5.56 0.13
CA LEU A 48 -13.06 6.97 0.37
C LEU A 48 -11.60 7.28 0.00
N LEU A 49 -10.68 6.40 0.39
CA LEU A 49 -9.27 6.49 -0.01
C LEU A 49 -9.14 6.49 -1.53
N ARG A 50 -9.74 5.53 -2.25
CA ARG A 50 -9.68 5.48 -3.73
C ARG A 50 -10.23 6.75 -4.36
N GLY A 51 -11.43 7.17 -3.96
CA GLY A 51 -12.10 8.33 -4.57
C GLY A 51 -11.37 9.66 -4.32
N GLN A 52 -10.60 9.77 -3.24
CA GLN A 52 -9.70 10.91 -3.01
C GLN A 52 -8.40 10.74 -3.79
N TRP A 53 -7.81 9.55 -3.78
CA TRP A 53 -6.55 9.26 -4.45
C TRP A 53 -6.61 9.55 -5.95
N GLU A 54 -7.65 9.07 -6.63
CA GLU A 54 -7.84 9.27 -8.08
C GLU A 54 -7.91 10.74 -8.51
N LYS A 55 -8.20 11.66 -7.57
CA LYS A 55 -8.26 13.10 -7.85
C LYS A 55 -6.90 13.79 -7.69
N GLU A 56 -6.06 13.27 -6.80
CA GLU A 56 -4.87 13.98 -6.32
C GLU A 56 -3.55 13.29 -6.74
N LEU A 57 -3.58 11.98 -7.02
CA LEU A 57 -2.39 11.15 -7.16
C LEU A 57 -2.54 10.09 -8.26
N GLU A 58 -1.41 9.65 -8.82
CA GLU A 58 -1.39 8.56 -9.80
C GLU A 58 -1.84 7.24 -9.15
N THR A 59 -2.77 6.54 -9.80
CA THR A 59 -3.36 5.29 -9.31
C THR A 59 -2.34 4.16 -9.23
N VAL A 60 -1.27 4.20 -10.03
CA VAL A 60 -0.18 3.21 -10.03
C VAL A 60 0.44 3.02 -8.65
N PHE A 61 0.49 4.08 -7.84
CA PHE A 61 1.03 4.03 -6.49
C PHE A 61 0.14 3.23 -5.54
N LEU A 62 -1.17 3.50 -5.57
CA LEU A 62 -2.15 2.78 -4.76
C LEU A 62 -2.29 1.33 -5.24
N ASP A 63 -2.24 1.10 -6.55
CA ASP A 63 -2.33 -0.24 -7.13
C ASP A 63 -1.12 -1.12 -6.78
N ASN A 64 0.08 -0.54 -6.76
CA ASN A 64 1.28 -1.24 -6.28
C ASN A 64 1.17 -1.62 -4.80
N LEU A 65 0.63 -0.72 -3.97
CA LEU A 65 0.41 -1.02 -2.56
C LEU A 65 -0.68 -2.08 -2.36
N GLU A 66 -1.75 -2.04 -3.16
CA GLU A 66 -2.78 -3.10 -3.17
C GLU A 66 -2.26 -4.45 -3.62
N PHE A 67 -1.33 -4.48 -4.57
CA PHE A 67 -0.72 -5.72 -5.02
C PHE A 67 0.03 -6.41 -3.86
N VAL A 68 0.76 -5.64 -3.07
CA VAL A 68 1.58 -6.16 -1.97
C VAL A 68 0.74 -6.43 -0.72
N TRP A 69 -0.11 -5.47 -0.34
CA TRP A 69 -0.93 -5.59 0.84
C TRP A 69 -2.07 -6.58 0.60
N GLY A 70 -2.82 -6.38 -0.49
CA GLY A 70 -4.04 -7.11 -0.84
C GLY A 70 -5.15 -6.13 -1.22
N PRO A 71 -6.00 -6.45 -2.22
CA PRO A 71 -7.01 -5.53 -2.73
C PRO A 71 -8.04 -5.19 -1.65
N ARG A 72 -8.31 -3.90 -1.48
CA ARG A 72 -9.33 -3.38 -0.54
C ARG A 72 -10.18 -2.29 -1.16
N THR A 73 -9.63 -1.54 -2.08
CA THR A 73 -10.24 -0.34 -2.64
C THR A 73 -10.95 -0.57 -3.97
N ARG A 74 -11.00 -1.83 -4.40
CA ARG A 74 -11.68 -2.28 -5.62
C ARG A 74 -12.94 -3.06 -5.23
N LEU A 75 -14.05 -2.81 -5.91
CA LEU A 75 -15.18 -3.71 -5.90
C LEU A 75 -14.79 -4.96 -6.70
N VAL A 76 -14.80 -6.12 -6.05
CA VAL A 76 -14.69 -7.40 -6.77
C VAL A 76 -15.95 -7.53 -7.61
N ARG A 77 -15.80 -7.61 -8.93
CA ARG A 77 -16.89 -8.00 -9.84
C ARG A 77 -16.97 -9.51 -9.91
#